data_AF-A0A3C1GJU9-F1
#
_entry.id   AF-A0A3C1GJU9-F1
#
_cell.length_a   1.000
_cell.length_b   1.000
_cell.length_c   1.000
_cell.angle_alpha   90.00
_cell.angle_beta   90.00
_cell.angle_gamma   90.00
#
_symmetry.space_group_name_H-M   'P 1'
#
loop_
_entity.id
_entity.type
_entity.pdbx_description
1 polymer ?
#
loop_
_entity_poly.entity_id
_entity_poly.type
_entity_poly.pdbx_seq_one_letter_code
_entity_poly.pdbx_strand_id
1 'polypeptide(L)'
;VVINSQAFGSNGTAQAPFNKGRTATHEVGHYLNLRHIWGDTPDCSGSDVVADTPNCAGPNFGTPTWPVVTCNNGPSGDMFMNYMDYTDDAAMFMFSTQQVLRMRTALETTRSGLM
;
A
#
# COMPACT_ATOMS: atom_id res chain seq x y z
N VAL A 1 10.39 -7.15 9.12
CA VAL A 1 9.64 -7.63 7.94
C VAL A 1 10.33 -8.87 7.39
N VAL A 2 9.60 -9.77 6.71
CA VAL A 2 10.14 -10.97 6.05
C VAL A 2 9.65 -10.94 4.60
N ILE A 3 10.54 -11.14 3.64
CA ILE A 3 10.23 -11.03 2.20
C ILE A 3 10.67 -12.31 1.51
N ASN A 4 9.84 -12.83 0.60
CA ASN A 4 10.22 -13.92 -0.30
C ASN A 4 11.43 -13.49 -1.15
N SER A 5 12.45 -14.34 -1.28
CA SER A 5 13.65 -14.03 -2.08
C SER A 5 13.35 -13.80 -3.57
N GLN A 6 12.24 -14.33 -4.07
CA GLN A 6 11.75 -14.06 -5.43
C GLN A 6 11.04 -12.71 -5.57
N ALA A 7 10.77 -12.00 -4.46
CA ALA A 7 10.13 -10.68 -4.42
C ALA A 7 11.00 -9.62 -3.73
N PHE A 8 12.30 -9.90 -3.54
CA PHE A 8 13.22 -9.01 -2.83
C PHE A 8 14.22 -8.35 -3.79
N GLY A 9 14.27 -7.02 -3.76
CA GLY A 9 15.10 -6.21 -4.64
C GLY A 9 14.53 -6.09 -6.06
N SER A 10 15.36 -5.61 -6.99
CA SER A 10 14.99 -5.39 -8.40
C SER A 10 15.91 -6.10 -9.40
N ASN A 11 16.80 -6.95 -8.91
CA ASN A 11 17.82 -7.67 -9.66
C ASN A 11 18.00 -9.07 -9.07
N GLY A 12 18.84 -9.90 -9.70
CA GLY A 12 19.19 -11.22 -9.18
C GLY A 12 18.01 -12.19 -9.24
N THR A 13 17.53 -12.65 -8.09
CA THR A 13 16.49 -13.68 -7.97
C THR A 13 15.06 -13.15 -8.08
N ALA A 14 14.88 -11.83 -8.14
CA ALA A 14 13.56 -11.21 -8.21
C ALA A 14 12.80 -11.60 -9.49
N GLN A 15 11.52 -11.99 -9.38
CA GLN A 15 10.70 -12.47 -10.49
C GLN A 15 9.45 -11.61 -10.69
N ALA A 16 9.12 -11.34 -11.96
CA ALA A 16 7.88 -10.66 -12.30
C ALA A 16 6.67 -11.49 -11.83
N PRO A 17 5.57 -10.86 -11.37
CA PRO A 17 5.32 -9.41 -11.40
C PRO A 17 5.88 -8.61 -10.21
N PHE A 18 6.54 -9.25 -9.23
CA PHE A 18 7.01 -8.62 -7.98
C PHE A 18 8.54 -8.40 -7.99
N ASN A 19 9.06 -7.76 -9.04
CA ASN A 19 10.51 -7.62 -9.28
C ASN A 19 11.03 -6.18 -9.30
N LYS A 20 10.35 -5.24 -8.64
CA LYS A 20 10.81 -3.85 -8.49
C LYS A 20 10.98 -3.46 -7.02
N GLY A 21 11.01 -4.45 -6.13
CA GLY A 21 11.25 -4.31 -4.69
C GLY A 21 10.07 -3.67 -3.94
N ARG A 22 8.87 -3.60 -4.53
CA ARG A 22 7.75 -2.92 -3.89
C ARG A 22 7.08 -3.74 -2.82
N THR A 23 7.21 -5.07 -2.84
CA THR A 23 6.90 -5.91 -1.67
C THR A 23 7.62 -5.40 -0.42
N ALA A 24 8.91 -5.06 -0.50
CA ALA A 24 9.61 -4.51 0.66
C ALA A 24 9.07 -3.11 1.05
N THR A 25 8.73 -2.26 0.08
CA THR A 25 8.10 -0.96 0.34
C THR A 25 6.78 -1.10 1.09
N HIS A 26 5.92 -2.01 0.66
CA HIS A 26 4.64 -2.35 1.28
C HIS A 26 4.81 -2.83 2.72
N GLU A 27 5.66 -3.84 2.94
CA GLU A 27 5.90 -4.40 4.27
C GLU A 27 6.55 -3.40 5.24
N VAL A 28 7.43 -2.53 4.73
CA VAL A 28 7.99 -1.43 5.54
C VAL A 28 6.91 -0.41 5.88
N GLY A 29 5.94 -0.16 5.00
CA GLY A 29 4.75 0.62 5.31
C GLY A 29 3.99 0.05 6.51
N HIS A 30 3.74 -1.26 6.55
CA HIS A 30 3.15 -1.91 7.74
C HIS A 30 4.01 -1.77 8.99
N TYR A 31 5.32 -1.98 8.86
CA TYR A 31 6.26 -1.81 9.98
C TYR A 31 6.20 -0.39 10.57
N LEU A 32 5.92 0.60 9.72
CA LEU A 32 5.73 2.02 10.04
C LEU A 32 4.24 2.40 10.23
N ASN A 33 3.41 1.45 10.67
CA ASN A 33 2.03 1.67 11.13
C ASN A 33 1.01 2.01 10.03
N LEU A 34 1.26 1.69 8.76
CA LEU A 34 0.25 1.75 7.71
C LEU A 34 -0.57 0.45 7.65
N ARG A 35 -1.84 0.58 7.25
CA ARG A 35 -2.76 -0.53 6.98
C ARG A 35 -2.99 -0.66 5.49
N HIS A 36 -3.56 -1.77 5.06
CA HIS A 36 -4.06 -1.92 3.70
C HIS A 36 -5.12 -0.86 3.39
N ILE A 37 -5.11 -0.31 2.16
CA ILE A 37 -5.98 0.83 1.82
C ILE A 37 -7.49 0.50 1.84
N TRP A 38 -7.86 -0.78 1.72
CA TRP A 38 -9.24 -1.24 1.84
C TRP A 38 -9.64 -1.55 3.29
N GLY A 39 -8.74 -1.34 4.25
CA GLY A 39 -9.05 -1.49 5.69
C GLY A 39 -9.26 -2.92 6.17
N ASP A 40 -8.76 -3.92 5.44
CA ASP A 40 -8.80 -5.36 5.81
C ASP A 40 -10.21 -5.97 5.94
N THR A 41 -11.23 -5.26 5.47
CA THR A 41 -12.61 -5.76 5.37
C THR A 41 -13.01 -5.74 3.89
N PRO A 42 -13.47 -6.86 3.30
CA PRO A 42 -13.85 -6.92 1.88
C PRO A 42 -15.25 -6.33 1.63
N ASP A 43 -15.48 -5.12 2.15
CA ASP A 43 -16.65 -4.28 1.94
C ASP A 43 -16.27 -2.80 2.16
N CYS A 44 -17.25 -1.89 2.20
CA CYS A 44 -17.00 -0.46 2.39
C CYS A 44 -16.99 0.00 3.86
N SER A 45 -16.99 -0.92 4.83
CA SER A 45 -16.98 -0.62 6.27
C SER A 45 -15.57 -0.52 6.86
N GLY A 46 -14.56 -1.02 6.13
CA GLY A 46 -13.16 -0.93 6.48
C GLY A 46 -12.62 0.51 6.46
N SER A 47 -11.52 0.73 7.18
CA SER A 47 -10.75 1.97 7.08
C SER A 47 -9.28 1.71 7.39
N ASP A 48 -8.40 2.28 6.55
CA ASP A 48 -6.96 2.29 6.76
C ASP A 48 -6.51 3.39 7.74
N VAL A 49 -7.46 4.16 8.28
CA VAL A 49 -7.30 5.33 9.17
C VAL A 49 -6.38 6.41 8.61
N VAL A 50 -6.44 6.63 7.29
CA VAL A 50 -5.79 7.73 6.57
C VAL A 50 -6.84 8.47 5.74
N ALA A 51 -6.96 9.79 5.88
CA ALA A 51 -8.10 10.52 5.29
C ALA A 51 -7.94 10.88 3.80
N ASP A 52 -6.72 10.83 3.25
CA ASP A 52 -6.45 11.12 1.82
C ASP A 52 -6.30 9.85 0.97
N THR A 53 -6.54 8.67 1.53
CA THR A 53 -6.75 7.41 0.80
C THR A 53 -8.26 7.19 0.66
N PRO A 54 -8.81 7.18 -0.58
CA PRO A 54 -10.22 6.90 -0.80
C PRO A 54 -10.63 5.54 -0.23
N ASN A 55 -11.85 5.45 0.31
CA ASN A 55 -12.38 4.16 0.78
C ASN A 55 -12.48 3.18 -0.40
N CYS A 56 -12.00 1.95 -0.22
CA CYS A 56 -11.94 0.91 -1.25
C CYS A 56 -12.64 -0.35 -0.74
N ALA A 57 -13.42 -1.04 -1.57
CA ALA A 57 -14.21 -2.21 -1.16
C ALA A 57 -13.36 -3.47 -0.89
N GLY A 58 -12.11 -3.47 -1.35
CA GLY A 58 -11.21 -4.62 -1.25
C GLY A 58 -9.88 -4.34 -1.93
N PRO A 59 -8.96 -5.32 -1.91
CA PRO A 59 -7.68 -5.21 -2.60
C PRO A 59 -7.86 -5.21 -4.12
N ASN A 60 -7.01 -4.44 -4.80
CA ASN A 60 -6.83 -4.54 -6.24
C ASN A 60 -5.59 -5.40 -6.55
N PHE A 61 -5.62 -6.13 -7.67
CA PHE A 61 -4.54 -7.01 -8.11
C PHE A 61 -4.15 -6.73 -9.55
N GLY A 62 -2.94 -7.14 -9.95
CA GLY A 62 -2.45 -6.96 -11.32
C GLY A 62 -2.15 -5.50 -11.63
N THR A 63 -2.48 -5.07 -12.84
CA THR A 63 -2.33 -3.67 -13.30
C THR A 63 -3.70 -3.08 -13.71
N PRO A 64 -4.55 -2.68 -12.74
CA PRO A 64 -5.89 -2.17 -13.03
C PRO A 64 -5.86 -0.96 -13.98
N THR A 65 -6.90 -0.81 -14.78
CA THR A 65 -7.10 0.38 -15.62
C THR A 65 -7.85 1.45 -14.83
N TRP A 66 -7.33 2.66 -14.83
CA TRP A 66 -7.99 3.78 -14.17
C TRP A 66 -9.25 4.25 -14.93
N PRO A 67 -10.37 4.58 -14.24
CA PRO A 67 -10.58 4.45 -12.80
C PRO A 67 -11.16 3.07 -12.41
N VAL A 68 -10.86 2.63 -11.19
CA VAL A 68 -11.58 1.55 -10.50
C VAL A 68 -12.45 2.20 -9.44
N VAL A 69 -13.77 2.28 -9.65
CA VAL A 69 -14.67 2.96 -8.69
C VAL A 69 -15.32 1.93 -7.79
N THR A 70 -15.10 2.08 -6.48
CA THR A 70 -15.80 1.31 -5.43
C THR A 70 -16.31 2.25 -4.34
N CYS A 71 -17.08 1.78 -3.37
CA CYS A 71 -17.47 2.55 -2.16
C CYS A 71 -17.89 4.02 -2.36
N ASN A 72 -18.54 4.33 -3.48
CA ASN A 72 -18.91 5.69 -3.88
C ASN A 72 -17.75 6.71 -3.93
N ASN A 73 -16.52 6.26 -4.22
CA ASN A 73 -15.30 7.08 -4.28
C ASN A 73 -15.02 7.71 -5.66
N GLY A 74 -16.04 7.77 -6.53
CA GLY A 74 -15.93 8.37 -7.86
C GLY A 74 -15.79 9.90 -7.84
N PRO A 75 -15.27 10.50 -8.93
CA PRO A 75 -14.92 9.87 -10.20
C PRO A 75 -13.52 9.24 -10.23
N SER A 76 -12.66 9.56 -9.25
CA SER A 76 -11.24 9.17 -9.27
C SER A 76 -11.01 7.70 -8.94
N GLY A 77 -11.88 7.09 -8.13
CA GLY A 77 -11.77 5.67 -7.81
C GLY A 77 -10.84 5.34 -6.65
N ASP A 78 -10.61 4.04 -6.48
CA ASP A 78 -9.62 3.43 -5.61
C ASP A 78 -8.22 3.93 -5.97
N MET A 79 -7.40 4.20 -4.96
CA MET A 79 -5.99 4.57 -5.16
C MET A 79 -5.15 3.31 -5.36
N PHE A 80 -5.46 2.48 -6.37
CA PHE A 80 -4.83 1.16 -6.59
C PHE A 80 -3.31 1.19 -6.84
N MET A 81 -2.77 2.36 -7.19
CA MET A 81 -1.34 2.61 -7.33
C MET A 81 -0.61 2.88 -6.00
N ASN A 82 -1.34 2.87 -4.88
CA ASN A 82 -0.77 3.04 -3.55
C ASN A 82 0.08 1.82 -3.19
N TYR A 83 1.22 2.03 -2.51
CA TYR A 83 2.05 0.92 -2.04
C TYR A 83 1.34 0.00 -1.03
N MET A 84 0.26 0.46 -0.40
CA MET A 84 -0.52 -0.32 0.56
C MET A 84 -1.74 -1.03 -0.09
N ASP A 85 -1.83 -1.07 -1.42
CA ASP A 85 -2.72 -2.02 -2.14
C ASP A 85 -1.93 -3.29 -2.54
N TYR A 86 -2.59 -4.24 -3.23
CA TYR A 86 -2.02 -5.52 -3.68
C TYR A 86 -1.78 -5.61 -5.20
N THR A 87 -1.67 -4.46 -5.87
CA THR A 87 -1.33 -4.43 -7.30
C THR A 87 0.08 -4.94 -7.57
N ASP A 88 0.40 -5.21 -8.83
CA ASP A 88 1.75 -5.60 -9.22
C ASP A 88 2.75 -4.46 -8.95
N ASP A 89 4.03 -4.79 -8.76
CA ASP A 89 5.10 -3.79 -8.52
C ASP A 89 5.17 -2.71 -9.60
N ALA A 90 4.73 -3.01 -10.83
CA ALA A 90 4.70 -2.07 -11.94
C ALA A 90 3.55 -1.05 -11.86
N ALA A 91 2.48 -1.35 -11.10
CA ALA A 91 1.32 -0.47 -10.92
C ALA A 91 1.43 0.41 -9.66
N MET A 92 2.20 0.00 -8.64
CA MET A 92 2.35 0.79 -7.41
C MET A 92 3.53 1.76 -7.44
N PHE A 93 3.28 3.03 -7.08
CA PHE A 93 4.30 4.07 -7.16
C PHE A 93 4.21 5.20 -6.13
N MET A 94 3.24 5.20 -5.20
CA MET A 94 3.10 6.29 -4.25
C MET A 94 2.61 5.90 -2.86
N PHE A 95 3.01 6.71 -1.88
CA PHE A 95 2.29 6.91 -0.62
C PHE A 95 1.56 8.25 -0.70
N SER A 96 0.48 8.39 0.07
CA SER A 96 -0.20 9.66 0.28
C SER A 96 0.51 10.54 1.31
N THR A 97 0.14 11.82 1.37
CA THR A 97 0.73 12.76 2.34
C THR A 97 0.40 12.35 3.77
N GLN A 98 -0.82 11.90 4.04
CA GLN A 98 -1.21 11.49 5.39
C GLN A 98 -0.68 10.10 5.77
N GLN A 99 -0.41 9.21 4.81
CA GLN A 99 0.39 8.00 5.08
C GLN A 99 1.81 8.39 5.54
N VAL A 100 2.45 9.35 4.88
CA VAL A 100 3.78 9.84 5.31
C VAL A 100 3.73 10.44 6.71
N LEU A 101 2.71 11.24 7.02
CA LEU A 101 2.52 11.77 8.37
C LEU A 101 2.40 10.65 9.40
N ARG A 102 1.56 9.65 9.14
CA ARG A 102 1.36 8.50 10.03
C ARG A 102 2.65 7.70 10.25
N MET A 103 3.45 7.49 9.21
CA MET A 103 4.77 6.84 9.33
C MET A 103 5.74 7.67 10.18
N ARG A 104 5.78 9.00 10.00
CA ARG A 104 6.60 9.90 10.82
C ARG A 104 6.18 9.85 12.29
N THR A 105 4.89 9.89 12.58
CA THR A 105 4.39 9.73 13.94
C THR A 105 4.78 8.38 14.55
N ALA A 106 4.81 7.29 13.76
CA ALA A 106 5.30 6.01 14.24
C ALA A 106 6.80 6.07 14.64
N LEU A 107 7.64 6.72 13.83
CA LEU A 107 9.06 6.95 14.15
C LEU A 107 9.25 7.76 15.44
N GLU A 108 8.39 8.73 15.72
CA GLU A 108 8.47 9.56 16.93
C GLU A 108 7.88 8.89 18.18
N THR A 109 7.06 7.85 18.01
CA THR A 109 6.32 7.23 19.11
C THR A 109 6.68 5.75 19.29
N THR A 110 6.04 4.86 18.54
CA THR A 110 6.15 3.41 18.68
C THR A 110 7.48 2.83 18.16
N ARG A 111 8.24 3.63 17.39
CA ARG A 111 9.55 3.30 16.81
C ARG A 111 10.62 4.33 17.16
N SER A 112 10.50 5.01 18.29
CA SER A 112 11.41 6.07 18.75
C SER A 112 12.89 5.68 18.82
N GLY A 113 13.21 4.39 18.95
CA GLY A 113 14.60 3.90 18.90
C GLY A 113 15.30 3.98 17.53
N LEU A 114 14.62 4.45 16.48
CA LEU A 114 15.19 4.67 15.13
C LEU A 114 15.52 6.15 14.85
N MET A 115 15.23 7.05 15.79
CA MET A 115 15.52 8.49 15.72
C MET A 115 16.68 8.83 16.65
#